data_AF-A0A963W710-F1
#
_entry.id   AF-A0A963W710-F1
#
_cell.length_a   1.000
_cell.length_b   1.000
_cell.length_c   1.000
_cell.angle_alpha   90.00
_cell.angle_beta   90.00
_cell.angle_gamma   90.00
#
_symmetry.space_group_name_H-M   'P 1'
#
loop_
_entity.id
_entity.type
_entity.pdbx_description
1 polymer ?
#
loop_
_entity_poly.entity_id
_entity_poly.type
_entity_poly.pdbx_seq_one_letter_code
_entity_poly.pdbx_strand_id
1 'polypeptide(L)'
;MDFPIAVRPPEPSAAPAPIVLRHLAPAKVSEVYESYWRFAAERQAVFFRRASGEARPWTHNPVLAIYKFTNAYRASDRVSQYLIRHVIYRDDLPKSPRELFFRILLFKLFNKIETWELLERALGPITFEDYRFAAYDGVLTRTMQAGHRIYSAAYIMPPGSRAFGRSAKHQNHLLLLERMMADQLAERLAQTRTMQEGFEKLRAYPTIGDFLAYQFITDINYSELTDFSEMDFVMPGPGARDGLRKCFLDPGGLNEPELIRLMADLQEQEFERLGLDFQSLWGRRLQLIDCQNLFCEVDKYARVAHPQIAGKTGRVRIKQKFEATPDPIDLFYPPKWKLNDKIRVGAPQRAVAG
;
A
#
# COMPACT_ATOMS: atom_id res chain seq x y z
N MET A 1 54.66 -33.56 58.21
CA MET A 1 54.57 -32.45 57.24
C MET A 1 53.37 -32.75 56.37
N ASP A 2 52.19 -32.27 56.79
CA ASP A 2 50.94 -32.51 56.07
C ASP A 2 50.74 -31.38 55.05
N PHE A 3 50.70 -31.74 53.77
CA PHE A 3 50.41 -30.80 52.69
C PHE A 3 48.90 -30.56 52.61
N PRO A 4 48.44 -29.31 52.43
CA PRO A 4 47.02 -29.01 52.30
C PRO A 4 46.49 -29.47 50.94
N ILE A 5 45.37 -30.20 50.98
CA ILE A 5 44.61 -30.62 49.79
C ILE A 5 43.97 -29.38 49.15
N ALA A 6 44.38 -29.07 47.92
CA ALA A 6 43.78 -28.00 47.14
C ALA A 6 42.35 -28.38 46.71
N VAL A 7 41.37 -27.60 47.16
CA VAL A 7 39.97 -27.73 46.73
C VAL A 7 39.85 -27.17 45.30
N ARG A 8 39.44 -28.03 44.36
CA ARG A 8 39.20 -27.66 42.97
C ARG A 8 37.93 -26.78 42.90
N PRO A 9 37.93 -25.64 42.20
CA PRO A 9 36.72 -24.84 42.02
C PRO A 9 35.68 -25.63 41.19
N PRO A 10 34.38 -25.45 41.44
CA PRO A 10 33.34 -26.12 40.68
C PRO A 10 33.39 -25.67 39.21
N GLU A 11 33.32 -26.65 38.30
CA GLU A 11 33.22 -26.36 36.87
C GLU A 11 31.95 -25.53 36.60
N PRO A 12 32.01 -24.54 35.68
CA PRO A 12 30.84 -23.79 35.28
C PRO A 12 29.81 -24.76 34.70
N SER A 13 28.67 -24.89 35.37
CA SER A 13 27.51 -25.62 34.88
C SER A 13 27.18 -25.14 33.47
N ALA A 14 27.39 -26.01 32.49
CA ALA A 14 27.04 -25.74 31.11
C ALA A 14 25.54 -25.42 31.07
N ALA A 15 25.19 -24.19 30.69
CA ALA A 15 23.80 -23.82 30.47
C ALA A 15 23.19 -24.84 29.48
N PRO A 16 22.00 -25.41 29.78
CA PRO A 16 21.39 -26.38 28.89
C PRO A 16 21.21 -25.75 27.51
N ALA A 17 21.68 -26.44 26.47
CA ALA A 17 21.50 -26.00 25.11
C ALA A 17 20.01 -25.74 24.86
N PRO A 18 19.64 -24.62 24.21
CA PRO A 18 18.23 -24.32 23.96
C PRO A 18 17.62 -25.45 23.14
N ILE A 19 16.43 -25.90 23.55
CA ILE A 19 15.66 -26.86 22.77
C ILE A 19 15.26 -26.16 21.48
N VAL A 20 15.91 -26.50 20.38
CA VAL A 20 15.58 -26.02 19.04
C VAL A 20 14.41 -26.86 18.52
N LEU A 21 13.18 -26.45 18.82
CA LEU A 21 11.99 -27.00 18.19
C LEU A 21 11.84 -26.37 16.80
N ARG A 22 12.21 -27.10 15.74
CA ARG A 22 11.99 -26.69 14.34
C ARG A 22 11.09 -27.67 13.62
N HIS A 23 9.79 -27.55 13.85
CA HIS A 23 8.79 -28.10 12.95
C HIS A 23 7.65 -27.08 12.82
N LEU A 24 7.68 -26.30 11.73
CA LEU A 24 6.48 -25.60 11.27
C LEU A 24 5.56 -26.66 10.66
N ALA A 25 4.33 -26.75 11.14
CA ALA A 25 3.33 -27.63 10.53
C ALA A 25 2.90 -27.03 9.17
N PRO A 26 2.45 -27.83 8.20
CA PRO A 26 1.88 -27.28 6.98
C PRO A 26 0.67 -26.41 7.32
N ALA A 27 0.61 -25.21 6.73
CA ALA A 27 -0.55 -24.33 6.90
C ALA A 27 -1.82 -25.02 6.35
N LYS A 28 -2.93 -24.90 7.07
CA LYS A 28 -4.23 -25.41 6.63
C LYS A 28 -5.05 -24.26 6.06
N VAL A 29 -5.44 -24.40 4.81
CA VAL A 29 -6.18 -23.37 4.07
C VAL A 29 -7.68 -23.64 4.05
N SER A 30 -8.48 -22.59 3.82
CA SER A 30 -9.90 -22.69 3.51
C SER A 30 -10.15 -22.55 2.01
N GLU A 31 -11.40 -22.70 1.57
CA GLU A 31 -11.82 -22.38 0.19
C GLU A 31 -11.54 -20.93 -0.24
N VAL A 32 -11.40 -19.98 0.72
CA VAL A 32 -11.07 -18.58 0.41
C VAL A 32 -9.65 -18.44 -0.14
N TYR A 33 -8.76 -19.38 0.18
CA TYR A 33 -7.40 -19.42 -0.36
C TYR A 33 -7.38 -19.55 -1.88
N GLU A 34 -8.19 -20.45 -2.46
CA GLU A 34 -8.28 -20.53 -3.93
C GLU A 34 -8.97 -19.30 -4.53
N SER A 35 -9.97 -18.75 -3.84
CA SER A 35 -10.60 -17.49 -4.22
C SER A 35 -9.61 -16.32 -4.24
N TYR A 36 -8.56 -16.33 -3.42
CA TYR A 36 -7.50 -15.33 -3.49
C TYR A 36 -6.81 -15.31 -4.85
N TRP A 37 -6.39 -16.48 -5.33
CA TRP A 37 -5.67 -16.61 -6.61
C TRP A 37 -6.57 -16.31 -7.81
N ARG A 38 -7.79 -16.85 -7.79
CA ARG A 38 -8.81 -16.57 -8.82
C ARG A 38 -9.16 -15.08 -8.87
N PHE A 39 -9.28 -14.44 -7.71
CA PHE A 39 -9.51 -13.00 -7.61
C PHE A 39 -8.35 -12.20 -8.19
N ALA A 40 -7.10 -12.55 -7.83
CA ALA A 40 -5.91 -11.87 -8.35
C ALA A 40 -5.83 -11.94 -9.87
N ALA A 41 -6.01 -13.15 -10.45
CA ALA A 41 -6.01 -13.37 -11.90
C ALA A 41 -7.13 -12.60 -12.60
N GLU A 42 -8.38 -12.69 -12.11
CA GLU A 42 -9.50 -11.99 -12.76
C GLU A 42 -9.37 -10.47 -12.63
N ARG A 43 -8.88 -9.95 -11.49
CA ARG A 43 -8.64 -8.50 -11.35
C ARG A 43 -7.57 -8.00 -12.31
N GLN A 44 -6.55 -8.81 -12.55
CA GLN A 44 -5.49 -8.49 -13.48
C GLN A 44 -5.94 -8.58 -14.94
N ALA A 45 -6.76 -9.57 -15.29
CA ALA A 45 -7.42 -9.63 -16.60
C ALA A 45 -8.30 -8.41 -16.84
N VAL A 46 -9.14 -8.02 -15.87
CA VAL A 46 -9.95 -6.79 -15.96
C VAL A 46 -9.09 -5.55 -16.13
N PHE A 47 -7.93 -5.47 -15.46
CA PHE A 47 -7.00 -4.36 -15.64
C PHE A 47 -6.53 -4.27 -17.10
N PHE A 48 -6.07 -5.37 -17.69
CA PHE A 48 -5.62 -5.39 -19.08
C PHE A 48 -6.72 -5.13 -20.10
N ARG A 49 -7.92 -5.72 -19.93
CA ARG A 49 -9.09 -5.43 -20.79
C ARG A 49 -9.44 -3.93 -20.79
N ARG A 50 -9.31 -3.28 -19.64
CA ARG A 50 -9.52 -1.83 -19.52
C ARG A 50 -8.38 -1.02 -20.15
N ALA A 51 -7.14 -1.45 -19.97
CA ALA A 51 -5.96 -0.79 -20.53
C ALA A 51 -5.91 -0.91 -22.06
N SER A 52 -6.40 -2.01 -22.63
CA SER A 52 -6.54 -2.23 -24.09
C SER A 52 -7.73 -1.49 -24.71
N GLY A 53 -8.60 -0.88 -23.89
CA GLY A 53 -9.78 -0.16 -24.36
C GLY A 53 -10.94 -1.06 -24.78
N GLU A 54 -10.98 -2.31 -24.32
CA GLU A 54 -12.10 -3.21 -24.60
C GLU A 54 -13.42 -2.67 -24.02
N ALA A 55 -14.51 -2.99 -24.71
CA ALA A 55 -15.85 -2.66 -24.27
C ALA A 55 -16.27 -3.48 -23.04
N ARG A 56 -17.28 -2.98 -22.33
CA ARG A 56 -17.91 -3.72 -21.23
C ARG A 56 -18.74 -4.91 -21.76
N PRO A 57 -18.99 -5.94 -20.94
CA PRO A 57 -18.49 -6.13 -19.57
C PRO A 57 -17.03 -6.58 -19.54
N TRP A 58 -16.24 -6.01 -18.62
CA TRP A 58 -14.83 -6.41 -18.46
C TRP A 58 -14.66 -7.69 -17.64
N THR A 59 -15.71 -8.27 -17.08
CA THR A 59 -15.69 -9.53 -16.32
C THR A 59 -17.08 -10.13 -16.29
N HIS A 60 -17.14 -11.47 -16.25
CA HIS A 60 -18.38 -12.21 -16.00
C HIS A 60 -18.58 -12.56 -14.52
N ASN A 61 -17.60 -12.24 -13.65
CA ASN A 61 -17.75 -12.45 -12.22
C ASN A 61 -18.76 -11.43 -11.63
N PRO A 62 -19.90 -11.87 -11.07
CA PRO A 62 -20.97 -10.97 -10.66
C PRO A 62 -20.57 -10.06 -9.49
N VAL A 63 -19.68 -10.52 -8.60
CA VAL A 63 -19.21 -9.72 -7.46
C VAL A 63 -18.29 -8.60 -7.95
N LEU A 64 -17.35 -8.92 -8.86
CA LEU A 64 -16.42 -7.95 -9.44
C LEU A 64 -17.10 -6.94 -10.37
N ALA A 65 -18.19 -7.34 -11.03
CA ALA A 65 -18.99 -6.46 -11.88
C ALA A 65 -19.76 -5.40 -11.08
N ILE A 66 -20.17 -5.73 -9.84
CA ILE A 66 -21.04 -4.87 -9.00
C ILE A 66 -20.23 -3.99 -8.05
N TYR A 67 -19.17 -4.51 -7.44
CA TYR A 67 -18.50 -3.86 -6.31
C TYR A 67 -17.12 -3.30 -6.65
N LYS A 68 -16.72 -2.26 -5.91
CA LYS A 68 -15.42 -1.61 -6.12
C LYS A 68 -14.28 -2.38 -5.45
N PHE A 69 -13.33 -2.81 -6.27
CA PHE A 69 -12.07 -3.42 -5.86
C PHE A 69 -10.88 -2.66 -6.45
N THR A 70 -9.72 -2.74 -5.79
CA THR A 70 -8.45 -2.27 -6.34
C THR A 70 -7.95 -3.20 -7.46
N ASN A 71 -6.91 -2.79 -8.18
CA ASN A 71 -6.17 -3.68 -9.08
C ASN A 71 -5.31 -4.67 -8.29
N ALA A 72 -4.81 -5.72 -8.97
CA ALA A 72 -3.90 -6.68 -8.35
C ALA A 72 -2.58 -6.02 -7.96
N TYR A 73 -2.05 -5.15 -8.83
CA TYR A 73 -0.92 -4.29 -8.54
C TYR A 73 -1.40 -2.96 -7.97
N ARG A 74 -0.97 -2.61 -6.75
CA ARG A 74 -1.35 -1.37 -6.06
C ARG A 74 -1.00 -0.13 -6.88
N ALA A 75 0.15 -0.16 -7.54
CA ALA A 75 0.64 0.95 -8.35
C ALA A 75 -0.28 1.24 -9.54
N SER A 76 -1.07 0.26 -10.01
CA SER A 76 -2.03 0.42 -11.12
C SER A 76 -3.34 1.09 -10.69
N ASP A 77 -3.61 1.28 -9.40
CA ASP A 77 -4.79 2.00 -8.94
C ASP A 77 -4.77 3.46 -9.37
N ARG A 78 -5.93 4.04 -9.71
CA ARG A 78 -6.03 5.41 -10.24
C ARG A 78 -5.34 6.46 -9.36
N VAL A 79 -5.48 6.36 -8.03
CA VAL A 79 -4.86 7.30 -7.09
C VAL A 79 -3.35 7.11 -7.02
N SER A 80 -2.86 5.87 -7.13
CA SER A 80 -1.42 5.57 -7.21
C SER A 80 -0.83 6.06 -8.53
N GLN A 81 -1.51 5.82 -9.66
CA GLN A 81 -1.11 6.33 -10.98
C GLN A 81 -1.06 7.86 -10.98
N TYR A 82 -2.03 8.53 -10.36
CA TYR A 82 -2.01 9.98 -10.22
C TYR A 82 -0.84 10.46 -9.36
N LEU A 83 -0.58 9.83 -8.20
CA LEU A 83 0.58 10.15 -7.38
C LEU A 83 1.88 10.03 -8.19
N ILE A 84 2.09 8.88 -8.84
CA ILE A 84 3.35 8.59 -9.54
C ILE A 84 3.55 9.60 -10.67
N ARG A 85 2.54 9.82 -11.51
CA ARG A 85 2.69 10.64 -12.71
C ARG A 85 2.58 12.14 -12.46
N HIS A 86 1.61 12.58 -11.66
CA HIS A 86 1.23 13.99 -11.55
C HIS A 86 1.73 14.66 -10.27
N VAL A 87 2.33 13.91 -9.34
CA VAL A 87 2.86 14.45 -8.07
C VAL A 87 4.36 14.18 -7.93
N ILE A 88 4.80 12.96 -8.22
CA ILE A 88 6.20 12.54 -8.09
C ILE A 88 7.00 12.94 -9.34
N TYR A 89 6.66 12.39 -10.50
CA TYR A 89 7.45 12.52 -11.73
C TYR A 89 6.98 13.70 -12.59
N ARG A 90 7.16 14.91 -12.04
CA ARG A 90 6.92 16.18 -12.72
C ARG A 90 8.23 16.87 -13.07
N ASP A 91 8.39 17.21 -14.35
CA ASP A 91 9.61 17.85 -14.86
C ASP A 91 9.61 19.37 -14.64
N ASP A 92 8.44 19.96 -14.43
CA ASP A 92 8.27 21.39 -14.17
C ASP A 92 8.43 21.78 -12.68
N LEU A 93 8.68 20.81 -11.79
CA LEU A 93 8.83 21.03 -10.35
C LEU A 93 10.22 20.63 -9.82
N PRO A 94 10.69 21.25 -8.72
CA PRO A 94 11.92 20.85 -8.05
C PRO A 94 11.87 19.39 -7.57
N LYS A 95 12.97 18.66 -7.77
CA LYS A 95 13.09 17.22 -7.46
C LYS A 95 13.90 16.93 -6.18
N SER A 96 14.17 17.94 -5.35
CA SER A 96 14.91 17.73 -4.11
C SER A 96 14.17 16.76 -3.17
N PRO A 97 14.89 16.00 -2.31
CA PRO A 97 14.28 15.10 -1.34
C PRO A 97 13.12 15.73 -0.54
N ARG A 98 13.31 16.98 -0.08
CA ARG A 98 12.32 17.74 0.69
C ARG A 98 11.06 18.04 -0.11
N GLU A 99 11.24 18.46 -1.36
CA GLU A 99 10.16 18.83 -2.28
C GLU A 99 9.32 17.60 -2.66
N LEU A 100 9.98 16.50 -3.01
CA LEU A 100 9.30 15.24 -3.28
C LEU A 100 8.53 14.74 -2.05
N PHE A 101 9.20 14.66 -0.90
CA PHE A 101 8.56 14.21 0.34
C PHE A 101 7.34 15.07 0.69
N PHE A 102 7.48 16.40 0.65
CA PHE A 102 6.39 17.32 0.94
C PHE A 102 5.17 17.07 0.05
N ARG A 103 5.36 17.00 -1.28
CA ARG A 103 4.27 16.74 -2.23
C ARG A 103 3.61 15.39 -2.03
N ILE A 104 4.41 14.33 -1.85
CA ILE A 104 3.91 12.96 -1.64
C ILE A 104 3.04 12.92 -0.39
N LEU A 105 3.54 13.43 0.74
CA LEU A 105 2.81 13.39 2.00
C LEU A 105 1.58 14.29 1.96
N LEU A 106 1.68 15.51 1.43
CA LEU A 106 0.53 16.40 1.26
C LEU A 106 -0.58 15.71 0.46
N PHE A 107 -0.24 15.10 -0.69
CA PHE A 107 -1.20 14.34 -1.49
C PHE A 107 -1.82 13.19 -0.68
N LYS A 108 -1.01 12.41 0.03
CA LYS A 108 -1.45 11.19 0.74
C LYS A 108 -2.15 11.42 2.07
N LEU A 109 -1.99 12.58 2.69
CA LEU A 109 -2.79 12.99 3.85
C LEU A 109 -4.27 13.11 3.47
N PHE A 110 -4.58 13.60 2.26
CA PHE A 110 -5.95 13.68 1.74
C PHE A 110 -6.34 12.45 0.91
N ASN A 111 -5.35 11.83 0.26
CA ASN A 111 -5.45 10.65 -0.60
C ASN A 111 -6.54 10.78 -1.66
N LYS A 112 -6.74 12.00 -2.19
CA LYS A 112 -7.86 12.36 -3.06
C LYS A 112 -7.36 13.30 -4.18
N ILE A 113 -7.52 12.86 -5.44
CA ILE A 113 -7.03 13.57 -6.62
C ILE A 113 -7.62 14.97 -6.71
N GLU A 114 -8.93 15.09 -6.51
CA GLU A 114 -9.64 16.36 -6.66
C GLU A 114 -9.23 17.38 -5.59
N THR A 115 -8.74 16.92 -4.43
CA THR A 115 -8.19 17.81 -3.40
C THR A 115 -6.82 18.34 -3.80
N TRP A 116 -5.99 17.51 -4.44
CA TRP A 116 -4.72 17.96 -5.00
C TRP A 116 -4.93 18.99 -6.11
N GLU A 117 -5.77 18.67 -7.10
CA GLU A 117 -6.06 19.60 -8.20
C GLU A 117 -6.70 20.91 -7.73
N LEU A 118 -7.53 20.86 -6.69
CA LEU A 118 -8.08 22.06 -6.05
C LEU A 118 -6.97 22.95 -5.49
N LEU A 119 -6.00 22.36 -4.78
CA LEU A 119 -4.86 23.12 -4.25
C LEU A 119 -4.04 23.72 -5.40
N GLU A 120 -3.73 22.95 -6.45
CA GLU A 120 -2.98 23.46 -7.60
C GLU A 120 -3.70 24.62 -8.29
N ARG A 121 -5.01 24.50 -8.53
CA ARG A 121 -5.81 25.57 -9.15
C ARG A 121 -5.84 26.84 -8.31
N ALA A 122 -5.84 26.70 -6.98
CA ALA A 122 -5.97 27.83 -6.07
C ALA A 122 -4.63 28.49 -5.72
N LEU A 123 -3.54 27.72 -5.71
CA LEU A 123 -2.25 28.15 -5.16
C LEU A 123 -1.12 28.12 -6.19
N GLY A 124 -1.38 27.60 -7.40
CA GLY A 124 -0.35 27.36 -8.41
C GLY A 124 0.41 26.05 -8.17
N PRO A 125 1.58 25.87 -8.81
CA PRO A 125 2.41 24.70 -8.62
C PRO A 125 2.77 24.48 -7.14
N ILE A 126 2.59 23.25 -6.66
CA ILE A 126 2.74 22.93 -5.24
C ILE A 126 4.22 22.64 -4.93
N THR A 127 4.89 23.60 -4.29
CA THR A 127 6.26 23.47 -3.78
C THR A 127 6.28 23.60 -2.26
N PHE A 128 7.32 23.05 -1.62
CA PHE A 128 7.54 23.28 -0.19
C PHE A 128 8.03 24.72 0.07
N GLU A 129 8.82 25.30 -0.83
CA GLU A 129 9.31 26.67 -0.72
C GLU A 129 8.16 27.71 -0.61
N ASP A 130 7.13 27.55 -1.43
CA ASP A 130 5.96 28.46 -1.46
C ASP A 130 4.86 28.07 -0.48
N TYR A 131 5.03 26.96 0.26
CA TYR A 131 4.02 26.51 1.19
C TYR A 131 3.78 27.52 2.31
N ARG A 132 2.50 27.83 2.56
CA ARG A 132 2.04 28.69 3.64
C ARG A 132 0.81 28.07 4.29
N PHE A 133 0.90 27.75 5.59
CA PHE A 133 -0.21 27.14 6.36
C PHE A 133 -1.56 27.82 6.10
N ALA A 134 -1.62 29.15 6.25
CA ALA A 134 -2.86 29.91 6.16
C ALA A 134 -3.50 29.85 4.77
N ALA A 135 -2.70 29.76 3.70
CA ALA A 135 -3.20 29.68 2.33
C ALA A 135 -3.88 28.31 2.08
N TYR A 136 -3.18 27.22 2.45
CA TYR A 136 -3.69 25.86 2.30
C TYR A 136 -4.90 25.62 3.20
N ASP A 137 -4.84 26.03 4.47
CA ASP A 137 -5.97 25.97 5.39
C ASP A 137 -7.18 26.73 4.86
N GLY A 138 -6.98 27.94 4.32
CA GLY A 138 -8.06 28.74 3.73
C GLY A 138 -8.78 28.05 2.58
N VAL A 139 -8.03 27.44 1.64
CA VAL A 139 -8.61 26.70 0.50
C VAL A 139 -9.41 25.48 0.98
N LEU A 140 -8.83 24.69 1.88
CA LEU A 140 -9.44 23.47 2.39
C LEU A 140 -10.68 23.76 3.25
N THR A 141 -10.60 24.76 4.12
CA THR A 141 -11.70 25.20 4.98
C THR A 141 -12.88 25.69 4.16
N ARG A 142 -12.66 26.58 3.18
CA ARG A 142 -13.74 27.06 2.29
C ARG A 142 -14.41 25.91 1.53
N THR A 143 -13.62 24.95 1.07
CA THR A 143 -14.14 23.76 0.36
C THR A 143 -15.02 22.90 1.26
N MET A 144 -14.60 22.68 2.51
CA MET A 144 -15.40 21.94 3.48
C MET A 144 -16.68 22.70 3.87
N GLN A 145 -16.61 24.03 4.02
CA GLN A 145 -17.77 24.88 4.31
C GLN A 145 -18.79 24.88 3.17
N ALA A 146 -18.34 24.73 1.92
CA ALA A 146 -19.20 24.52 0.75
C ALA A 146 -19.80 23.10 0.65
N GLY A 147 -19.58 22.24 1.66
CA GLY A 147 -20.14 20.88 1.71
C GLY A 147 -19.34 19.83 0.95
N HIS A 148 -18.18 20.17 0.37
CA HIS A 148 -17.35 19.22 -0.36
C HIS A 148 -16.39 18.47 0.56
N ARG A 149 -16.17 17.19 0.25
CA ARG A 149 -15.21 16.34 0.97
C ARG A 149 -13.81 16.51 0.40
N ILE A 150 -12.83 16.72 1.29
CA ILE A 150 -11.41 16.84 0.92
C ILE A 150 -10.61 15.56 1.18
N TYR A 151 -11.17 14.56 1.87
CA TYR A 151 -10.53 13.26 2.08
C TYR A 151 -11.21 12.19 1.24
N SER A 152 -10.44 11.21 0.79
CA SER A 152 -11.00 9.97 0.25
C SER A 152 -11.55 9.07 1.36
N ALA A 153 -12.27 8.02 0.97
CA ALA A 153 -12.70 6.96 1.90
C ALA A 153 -11.56 5.98 2.24
N ALA A 154 -10.45 6.02 1.51
CA ALA A 154 -9.23 5.29 1.81
C ALA A 154 -8.34 6.14 2.72
N TYR A 155 -7.44 5.48 3.46
CA TYR A 155 -6.53 6.10 4.42
C TYR A 155 -7.30 6.90 5.47
N ILE A 156 -7.96 6.17 6.37
CA ILE A 156 -8.69 6.78 7.47
C ILE A 156 -7.69 7.49 8.38
N MET A 157 -7.48 8.78 8.13
CA MET A 157 -6.60 9.62 8.92
C MET A 157 -7.23 9.88 10.30
N PRO A 158 -6.52 9.72 11.42
CA PRO A 158 -7.00 10.17 12.72
C PRO A 158 -7.05 11.71 12.81
N PRO A 159 -7.88 12.31 13.67
CA PRO A 159 -8.11 13.76 13.67
C PRO A 159 -6.92 14.64 14.11
N GLY A 160 -5.97 14.11 14.87
CA GLY A 160 -4.75 14.81 15.31
C GLY A 160 -4.92 15.91 16.37
N SER A 161 -6.13 16.23 16.81
CA SER A 161 -6.40 17.33 17.75
C SER A 161 -5.67 17.21 19.09
N ARG A 162 -5.45 15.98 19.59
CA ARG A 162 -4.67 15.75 20.83
C ARG A 162 -3.19 16.13 20.70
N ALA A 163 -2.63 16.05 19.49
CA ALA A 163 -1.22 16.32 19.24
C ALA A 163 -0.96 17.79 18.86
N PHE A 164 -1.89 18.41 18.13
CA PHE A 164 -1.68 19.73 17.51
C PHE A 164 -2.70 20.80 17.91
N GLY A 165 -3.72 20.45 18.70
CA GLY A 165 -4.63 21.40 19.33
C GLY A 165 -5.65 22.08 18.42
N ARG A 166 -5.69 21.78 17.11
CA ARG A 166 -6.70 22.37 16.21
C ARG A 166 -8.00 21.56 16.25
N SER A 167 -9.12 22.28 16.18
CA SER A 167 -10.45 21.67 16.08
C SER A 167 -10.68 21.00 14.72
N ALA A 168 -10.25 21.67 13.64
CA ALA A 168 -10.38 21.14 12.29
C ALA A 168 -9.27 20.14 11.97
N LYS A 169 -9.67 18.96 11.47
CA LYS A 169 -8.77 17.84 11.20
C LYS A 169 -7.66 18.16 10.18
N HIS A 170 -7.98 18.87 9.10
CA HIS A 170 -6.99 19.20 8.08
C HIS A 170 -5.91 20.14 8.57
N GLN A 171 -6.24 21.05 9.48
CA GLN A 171 -5.25 21.91 10.14
C GLN A 171 -4.23 21.07 10.93
N ASN A 172 -4.68 20.06 11.69
CA ASN A 172 -3.76 19.17 12.41
C ASN A 172 -2.87 18.36 11.45
N HIS A 173 -3.37 17.97 10.28
CA HIS A 173 -2.55 17.25 9.29
C HIS A 173 -1.53 18.14 8.60
N LEU A 174 -1.86 19.40 8.32
CA LEU A 174 -0.89 20.38 7.81
C LEU A 174 0.22 20.62 8.84
N LEU A 175 -0.13 20.74 10.14
CA LEU A 175 0.85 20.86 11.22
C LEU A 175 1.70 19.60 11.39
N LEU A 176 1.12 18.41 11.19
CA LEU A 176 1.87 17.15 11.15
C LEU A 176 2.92 17.16 10.04
N LEU A 177 2.54 17.60 8.83
CA LEU A 177 3.46 17.72 7.70
C LEU A 177 4.56 18.73 8.00
N GLU A 178 4.23 19.92 8.51
CA GLU A 178 5.21 20.93 8.95
C GLU A 178 6.19 20.35 9.97
N ARG A 179 5.70 19.55 10.93
CA ARG A 179 6.56 18.90 11.92
C ARG A 179 7.53 17.91 11.25
N MET A 180 7.06 17.09 10.32
CA MET A 180 7.92 16.17 9.55
C MET A 180 8.98 16.92 8.74
N MET A 181 8.61 18.06 8.14
CA MET A 181 9.54 18.91 7.39
C MET A 181 10.58 19.58 8.30
N ALA A 182 10.18 20.06 9.47
CA ALA A 182 11.08 20.67 10.45
C ALA A 182 12.07 19.66 11.03
N ASP A 183 11.62 18.42 11.24
CA ASP A 183 12.46 17.31 11.71
C ASP A 183 13.34 16.70 10.59
N GLN A 184 13.40 17.33 9.40
CA GLN A 184 14.21 16.87 8.24
C GLN A 184 13.98 15.38 7.93
N LEU A 185 12.72 14.94 7.98
CA LEU A 185 12.39 13.54 7.80
C LEU A 185 12.73 13.05 6.39
N ALA A 186 12.58 13.90 5.38
CA ALA A 186 12.89 13.56 4.00
C ALA A 186 14.35 13.13 3.83
N GLU A 187 15.28 13.89 4.39
CA GLU A 187 16.72 13.62 4.35
C GLU A 187 17.08 12.38 5.15
N ARG A 188 16.49 12.22 6.34
CA ARG A 188 16.68 11.01 7.15
C ARG A 188 16.18 9.76 6.44
N LEU A 189 15.08 9.85 5.69
CA LEU A 189 14.56 8.75 4.87
C LEU A 189 15.47 8.45 3.67
N ALA A 190 15.98 9.48 2.99
CA ALA A 190 16.91 9.29 1.87
C ALA A 190 18.22 8.58 2.28
N GLN A 191 18.62 8.70 3.55
CA GLN A 191 19.80 8.02 4.12
C GLN A 191 19.49 6.64 4.70
N THR A 192 18.21 6.24 4.74
CA THR A 192 17.78 4.99 5.35
C THR A 192 18.12 3.82 4.44
N ARG A 193 18.59 2.70 5.02
CA ARG A 193 19.03 1.53 4.25
C ARG A 193 17.93 0.49 4.04
N THR A 194 16.96 0.43 4.94
CA THR A 194 15.88 -0.58 4.87
C THR A 194 14.51 0.06 4.92
N MET A 195 13.54 -0.56 4.23
CA MET A 195 12.14 -0.09 4.25
C MET A 195 11.54 -0.14 5.67
N GLN A 196 11.98 -1.10 6.50
CA GLN A 196 11.55 -1.21 7.89
C GLN A 196 11.99 0.00 8.73
N GLU A 197 13.25 0.42 8.63
CA GLU A 197 13.72 1.63 9.33
C GLU A 197 12.93 2.87 8.88
N GLY A 198 12.62 2.98 7.58
CA GLY A 198 11.83 4.09 7.04
C GLY A 198 10.39 4.08 7.56
N PHE A 199 9.80 2.89 7.63
CA PHE A 199 8.50 2.66 8.26
C PHE A 199 8.49 3.10 9.73
N GLU A 200 9.49 2.69 10.51
CA GLU A 200 9.60 3.03 11.93
C GLU A 200 9.74 4.54 12.16
N LYS A 201 10.51 5.23 11.30
CA LYS A 201 10.64 6.70 11.34
C LYS A 201 9.30 7.40 11.08
N LEU A 202 8.50 6.93 10.14
CA LEU A 202 7.16 7.48 9.88
C LEU A 202 6.18 7.17 11.01
N ARG A 203 6.20 5.94 11.52
CA ARG A 203 5.34 5.47 12.62
C ARG A 203 5.57 6.24 13.93
N ALA A 204 6.76 6.79 14.13
CA ALA A 204 7.08 7.58 15.31
C ALA A 204 6.29 8.89 15.41
N TYR A 205 5.65 9.34 14.33
CA TYR A 205 4.86 10.57 14.32
C TYR A 205 3.45 10.37 14.89
N PRO A 206 2.89 11.37 15.59
CA PRO A 206 1.55 11.27 16.13
C PRO A 206 0.54 11.01 15.02
N THR A 207 -0.48 10.20 15.33
CA THR A 207 -1.54 9.74 14.42
C THR A 207 -1.12 8.75 13.33
N ILE A 208 0.18 8.52 13.12
CA ILE A 208 0.66 7.58 12.11
C ILE A 208 0.83 6.19 12.74
N GLY A 209 -0.23 5.39 12.69
CA GLY A 209 -0.17 3.98 13.07
C GLY A 209 0.43 3.09 11.97
N ASP A 210 0.59 1.79 12.26
CA ASP A 210 1.21 0.79 11.37
C ASP A 210 0.67 0.84 9.94
N PHE A 211 -0.66 0.95 9.78
CA PHE A 211 -1.26 1.02 8.46
C PHE A 211 -0.77 2.25 7.67
N LEU A 212 -0.88 3.45 8.24
CA LEU A 212 -0.50 4.68 7.55
C LEU A 212 1.00 4.74 7.28
N ALA A 213 1.84 4.33 8.25
CA ALA A 213 3.29 4.28 8.06
C ALA A 213 3.68 3.39 6.88
N TYR A 214 3.07 2.19 6.77
CA TYR A 214 3.39 1.27 5.68
C TYR A 214 2.91 1.77 4.31
N GLN A 215 1.73 2.40 4.28
CA GLN A 215 1.21 3.02 3.07
C GLN A 215 2.10 4.18 2.61
N PHE A 216 2.51 5.07 3.52
CA PHE A 216 3.35 6.22 3.19
C PHE A 216 4.76 5.79 2.77
N ILE A 217 5.41 4.84 3.45
CA ILE A 217 6.74 4.41 3.02
C ILE A 217 6.70 3.73 1.63
N THR A 218 5.61 3.02 1.31
CA THR A 218 5.40 2.46 -0.04
C THR A 218 5.23 3.57 -1.08
N ASP A 219 4.40 4.57 -0.79
CA ASP A 219 4.17 5.72 -1.68
C ASP A 219 5.43 6.55 -1.93
N ILE A 220 6.24 6.73 -0.88
CA ILE A 220 7.57 7.35 -0.97
C ILE A 220 8.49 6.50 -1.84
N ASN A 221 8.46 5.17 -1.68
CA ASN A 221 9.31 4.26 -2.45
C ASN A 221 8.92 4.15 -3.93
N TYR A 222 7.82 4.76 -4.37
CA TYR A 222 7.56 4.98 -5.79
C TYR A 222 8.38 6.12 -6.40
N SER A 223 8.97 6.98 -5.57
CA SER A 223 9.84 8.09 -6.00
C SER A 223 11.32 7.70 -5.97
N GLU A 224 12.17 8.66 -6.35
CA GLU A 224 13.63 8.56 -6.23
C GLU A 224 14.15 8.88 -4.81
N LEU A 225 13.26 9.19 -3.86
CA LEU A 225 13.66 9.47 -2.47
C LEU A 225 14.27 8.23 -1.78
N THR A 226 13.76 7.04 -2.12
CA THR A 226 14.24 5.77 -1.59
C THR A 226 14.24 4.70 -2.68
N ASP A 227 15.08 3.68 -2.53
CA ASP A 227 15.15 2.57 -3.47
C ASP A 227 15.13 1.19 -2.79
N PHE A 228 14.14 0.98 -1.93
CA PHE A 228 13.96 -0.30 -1.26
C PHE A 228 13.34 -1.34 -2.20
N SER A 229 13.71 -2.60 -2.02
CA SER A 229 12.98 -3.69 -2.65
C SER A 229 11.60 -3.84 -1.99
N GLU A 230 10.55 -3.90 -2.81
CA GLU A 230 9.18 -4.15 -2.32
C GLU A 230 8.98 -5.58 -1.81
N MET A 231 10.03 -6.42 -1.88
CA MET A 231 10.10 -7.73 -1.26
C MET A 231 10.77 -7.72 0.12
N ASP A 232 11.20 -6.56 0.64
CA ASP A 232 11.98 -6.52 1.88
C ASP A 232 11.10 -6.48 3.13
N PHE A 233 10.00 -5.73 3.09
CA PHE A 233 9.19 -5.46 4.28
C PHE A 233 7.69 -5.37 3.96
N VAL A 234 6.87 -5.96 4.82
CA VAL A 234 5.41 -5.87 4.76
C VAL A 234 4.79 -5.73 6.13
N MET A 235 3.79 -4.85 6.24
CA MET A 235 3.02 -4.67 7.46
C MET A 235 1.52 -4.76 7.14
N PRO A 236 0.86 -5.89 7.44
CA PRO A 236 -0.53 -6.10 7.07
C PRO A 236 -1.46 -5.13 7.81
N GLY A 237 -2.26 -4.38 7.03
CA GLY A 237 -3.35 -3.59 7.57
C GLY A 237 -4.55 -4.44 8.01
N PRO A 238 -5.54 -3.85 8.71
CA PRO A 238 -6.67 -4.61 9.27
C PRO A 238 -7.46 -5.44 8.26
N GLY A 239 -7.67 -4.94 7.04
CA GLY A 239 -8.35 -5.69 5.99
C GLY A 239 -7.55 -6.90 5.51
N ALA A 240 -6.23 -6.76 5.37
CA ALA A 240 -5.37 -7.87 5.00
C ALA A 240 -5.32 -8.95 6.09
N ARG A 241 -5.30 -8.54 7.36
CA ARG A 241 -5.38 -9.48 8.50
C ARG A 241 -6.68 -10.28 8.50
N ASP A 242 -7.81 -9.66 8.15
CA ASP A 242 -9.08 -10.36 7.98
C ASP A 242 -9.03 -11.32 6.79
N GLY A 243 -8.42 -10.92 5.66
CA GLY A 243 -8.26 -11.77 4.49
C GLY A 243 -7.41 -13.00 4.78
N LEU A 244 -6.26 -12.80 5.43
CA LEU A 244 -5.40 -13.87 5.92
C LEU A 244 -6.17 -14.84 6.82
N ARG A 245 -6.93 -14.33 7.78
CA ARG A 245 -7.73 -15.18 8.68
C ARG A 245 -8.76 -16.01 7.94
N LYS A 246 -9.34 -15.48 6.87
CA LYS A 246 -10.29 -16.21 6.03
C LYS A 246 -9.60 -17.26 5.18
N CYS A 247 -8.42 -16.97 4.62
CA CYS A 247 -7.66 -17.93 3.79
C CYS A 247 -7.02 -19.06 4.60
N PHE A 248 -6.52 -18.78 5.80
CA PHE A 248 -5.76 -19.72 6.62
C PHE A 248 -6.54 -20.09 7.89
N LEU A 249 -6.98 -21.35 7.95
CA LEU A 249 -7.62 -21.93 9.13
C LEU A 249 -6.59 -22.11 10.25
N ASP A 250 -5.41 -22.58 9.88
CA ASP A 250 -4.24 -22.77 10.73
C ASP A 250 -3.00 -22.27 9.97
N PRO A 251 -2.25 -21.28 10.48
CA PRO A 251 -1.11 -20.72 9.77
C PRO A 251 0.15 -21.61 9.84
N GLY A 252 0.11 -22.76 10.52
CA GLY A 252 1.26 -23.67 10.56
C GLY A 252 2.46 -23.12 11.33
N GLY A 253 2.23 -22.13 12.20
CA GLY A 253 3.27 -21.43 12.96
C GLY A 253 3.80 -20.15 12.28
N LEU A 254 3.36 -19.82 11.06
CA LEU A 254 3.73 -18.58 10.39
C LEU A 254 2.94 -17.37 10.94
N ASN A 255 3.60 -16.22 11.02
CA ASN A 255 2.94 -14.95 11.31
C ASN A 255 2.36 -14.29 10.04
N GLU A 256 1.58 -13.22 10.21
CA GLU A 256 0.87 -12.57 9.10
C GLU A 256 1.80 -12.02 7.99
N PRO A 257 2.92 -11.30 8.28
CA PRO A 257 3.94 -10.98 7.28
C PRO A 257 4.52 -12.19 6.55
N GLU A 258 4.84 -13.27 7.27
CA GLU A 258 5.39 -14.50 6.69
C GLU A 258 4.40 -15.19 5.76
N LEU A 259 3.11 -15.22 6.10
CA LEU A 259 2.07 -15.73 5.21
C LEU A 259 1.96 -14.89 3.93
N ILE A 260 2.10 -13.57 4.00
CA ILE A 260 2.09 -12.72 2.80
C ILE A 260 3.30 -13.02 1.92
N ARG A 261 4.48 -13.17 2.54
CA ARG A 261 5.69 -13.57 1.81
C ARG A 261 5.54 -14.94 1.17
N LEU A 262 4.97 -15.90 1.88
CA LEU A 262 4.65 -17.24 1.34
C LEU A 262 3.78 -17.13 0.08
N MET A 263 2.73 -16.30 0.08
CA MET A 263 1.92 -16.10 -1.13
C MET A 263 2.77 -15.51 -2.26
N ALA A 264 3.56 -14.47 -1.99
CA ALA A 264 4.40 -13.87 -3.02
C ALA A 264 5.41 -14.87 -3.60
N ASP A 265 5.97 -15.75 -2.78
CA ASP A 265 6.94 -16.77 -3.20
C ASP A 265 6.28 -17.89 -4.02
N LEU A 266 5.06 -18.29 -3.67
CA LEU A 266 4.31 -19.37 -4.34
C LEU A 266 3.48 -18.94 -5.55
N GLN A 267 3.43 -17.65 -5.90
CA GLN A 267 2.44 -17.13 -6.84
C GLN A 267 2.40 -17.87 -8.19
N GLU A 268 3.55 -18.15 -8.82
CA GLU A 268 3.58 -18.85 -10.11
C GLU A 268 3.12 -20.31 -9.97
N GLN A 269 3.52 -21.00 -8.90
CA GLN A 269 3.11 -22.37 -8.63
C GLN A 269 1.61 -22.48 -8.39
N GLU A 270 1.02 -21.52 -7.67
CA GLU A 270 -0.42 -21.51 -7.39
C GLU A 270 -1.24 -21.14 -8.61
N PHE A 271 -0.76 -20.21 -9.44
CA PHE A 271 -1.40 -19.93 -10.73
C PHE A 271 -1.38 -21.17 -11.63
N GLU A 272 -0.24 -21.85 -11.73
CA GLU A 272 -0.11 -23.10 -12.50
C GLU A 272 -0.99 -24.22 -11.94
N ARG A 273 -0.95 -24.47 -10.63
CA ARG A 273 -1.77 -25.49 -9.94
C ARG A 273 -3.26 -25.32 -10.22
N LEU A 274 -3.72 -24.07 -10.30
CA LEU A 274 -5.12 -23.72 -10.54
C LEU A 274 -5.47 -23.53 -12.02
N GLY A 275 -4.51 -23.68 -12.93
CA GLY A 275 -4.70 -23.44 -14.37
C GLY A 275 -5.09 -22.00 -14.69
N LEU A 276 -4.59 -21.03 -13.93
CA LEU A 276 -4.89 -19.60 -14.07
C LEU A 276 -3.82 -18.91 -14.92
N ASP A 277 -4.23 -18.28 -16.02
CA ASP A 277 -3.36 -17.40 -16.80
C ASP A 277 -3.24 -16.02 -16.12
N PHE A 278 -2.22 -15.86 -15.26
CA PHE A 278 -1.93 -14.59 -14.61
C PHE A 278 -1.00 -13.73 -15.45
N GLN A 279 -1.53 -12.64 -15.99
CA GLN A 279 -0.74 -11.66 -16.74
C GLN A 279 0.07 -10.76 -15.79
N SER A 280 1.36 -11.03 -15.66
CA SER A 280 2.27 -10.14 -14.90
C SER A 280 2.22 -8.69 -15.39
N LEU A 281 2.73 -7.75 -14.58
CA LEU A 281 2.85 -6.35 -14.97
C LEU A 281 4.07 -6.14 -15.90
N TRP A 282 3.96 -6.62 -17.15
CA TRP A 282 5.02 -6.62 -18.16
C TRP A 282 6.34 -7.24 -17.68
N GLY A 283 6.23 -8.40 -17.02
CA GLY A 283 7.35 -9.16 -16.47
C GLY A 283 7.66 -8.87 -15.01
N ARG A 284 6.99 -7.89 -14.38
CA ARG A 284 7.07 -7.68 -12.92
C ARG A 284 6.05 -8.58 -12.22
N ARG A 285 6.52 -9.53 -11.41
CA ARG A 285 5.67 -10.37 -10.53
C ARG A 285 5.04 -9.57 -9.39
N LEU A 286 3.99 -10.10 -8.75
CA LEU A 286 3.39 -9.48 -7.57
C LEU A 286 4.44 -9.31 -6.47
N GLN A 287 4.44 -8.14 -5.82
CA GLN A 287 5.30 -7.85 -4.68
C GLN A 287 4.53 -8.02 -3.36
N LEU A 288 5.21 -7.94 -2.21
CA LEU A 288 4.56 -8.12 -0.91
C LEU A 288 3.40 -7.15 -0.66
N ILE A 289 3.54 -5.90 -1.10
CA ILE A 289 2.49 -4.89 -1.00
C ILE A 289 1.26 -5.26 -1.83
N ASP A 290 1.46 -5.82 -3.03
CA ASP A 290 0.39 -6.27 -3.91
C ASP A 290 -0.33 -7.46 -3.27
N CYS A 291 0.43 -8.45 -2.78
CA CYS A 291 -0.11 -9.60 -2.08
C CYS A 291 -0.90 -9.22 -0.81
N GLN A 292 -0.37 -8.29 -0.02
CA GLN A 292 -1.05 -7.73 1.15
C GLN A 292 -2.37 -7.05 0.76
N ASN A 293 -2.37 -6.26 -0.32
CA ASN A 293 -3.56 -5.57 -0.79
C ASN A 293 -4.61 -6.54 -1.31
N LEU A 294 -4.19 -7.58 -2.04
CA LEU A 294 -5.07 -8.66 -2.47
C LEU A 294 -5.79 -9.30 -1.27
N PHE A 295 -5.12 -9.52 -0.13
CA PHE A 295 -5.82 -10.03 1.07
C PHE A 295 -6.90 -9.07 1.58
N CYS A 296 -6.68 -7.75 1.54
CA CYS A 296 -7.70 -6.77 1.93
C CYS A 296 -8.92 -6.83 0.99
N GLU A 297 -8.69 -7.04 -0.30
CA GLU A 297 -9.75 -7.16 -1.28
C GLU A 297 -10.45 -8.52 -1.24
N VAL A 298 -9.73 -9.60 -0.94
CA VAL A 298 -10.28 -10.95 -0.77
C VAL A 298 -11.13 -11.05 0.49
N ASP A 299 -10.77 -10.36 1.59
CA ASP A 299 -11.68 -10.21 2.73
C ASP A 299 -13.02 -9.63 2.27
N LYS A 300 -12.99 -8.55 1.49
CA LYS A 300 -14.18 -7.89 0.95
C LYS A 300 -14.98 -8.84 0.04
N TYR A 301 -14.31 -9.50 -0.91
CA TYR A 301 -14.91 -10.45 -1.85
C TYR A 301 -15.58 -11.63 -1.14
N ALA A 302 -14.88 -12.23 -0.17
CA ALA A 302 -15.35 -13.39 0.58
C ALA A 302 -16.61 -13.10 1.41
N ARG A 303 -16.92 -11.84 1.75
CA ARG A 303 -18.20 -11.51 2.41
C ARG A 303 -19.42 -11.88 1.57
N VAL A 304 -19.27 -11.93 0.25
CA VAL A 304 -20.34 -12.30 -0.69
C VAL A 304 -20.14 -13.73 -1.19
N ALA A 305 -18.91 -14.09 -1.59
CA ALA A 305 -18.63 -15.40 -2.15
C ALA A 305 -18.58 -16.54 -1.11
N HIS A 306 -18.23 -16.23 0.13
CA HIS A 306 -18.06 -17.19 1.24
C HIS A 306 -18.66 -16.64 2.54
N PRO A 307 -19.97 -16.31 2.58
CA PRO A 307 -20.60 -15.61 3.71
C PRO A 307 -20.50 -16.37 5.05
N GLN A 308 -20.33 -17.69 5.00
CA GLN A 308 -20.12 -18.58 6.15
C GLN A 308 -18.73 -18.43 6.80
N ILE A 309 -17.75 -17.81 6.14
CA ILE A 309 -16.38 -17.67 6.66
C ILE A 309 -16.18 -16.25 7.22
N ALA A 310 -16.11 -16.15 8.55
CA ALA A 310 -15.96 -14.88 9.24
C ALA A 310 -14.50 -14.38 9.29
N GLY A 311 -14.32 -13.06 9.14
CA GLY A 311 -13.06 -12.37 9.44
C GLY A 311 -13.00 -11.94 10.91
N LYS A 312 -11.87 -11.36 11.37
CA LYS A 312 -11.70 -10.94 12.77
C LYS A 312 -12.63 -9.78 13.13
N THR A 313 -12.93 -8.89 12.18
CA THR A 313 -13.73 -7.68 12.45
C THR A 313 -15.25 -7.85 12.30
N GLY A 314 -15.74 -9.05 11.92
CA GLY A 314 -17.18 -9.33 11.77
C GLY A 314 -17.87 -8.59 10.62
N ARG A 315 -17.13 -8.01 9.67
CA ARG A 315 -17.72 -7.28 8.53
C ARG A 315 -18.38 -8.25 7.54
N VAL A 316 -19.66 -8.03 7.25
CA VAL A 316 -20.48 -8.93 6.42
C VAL A 316 -20.96 -8.33 5.09
N ARG A 317 -20.78 -7.03 4.84
CA ARG A 317 -21.27 -6.36 3.62
C ARG A 317 -20.17 -5.58 2.90
N ILE A 318 -20.33 -5.42 1.59
CA ILE A 318 -19.56 -4.49 0.76
C ILE A 318 -20.41 -3.24 0.55
N LYS A 319 -19.90 -2.07 0.98
CA LYS A 319 -20.65 -0.81 0.93
C LYS A 319 -20.52 -0.07 -0.41
N GLN A 320 -19.36 -0.18 -1.06
CA GLN A 320 -19.05 0.58 -2.27
C GLN A 320 -19.33 -0.23 -3.53
N LYS A 321 -20.28 0.25 -4.33
CA LYS A 321 -20.50 -0.24 -5.70
C LYS A 321 -19.44 0.31 -6.64
N PHE A 322 -19.16 -0.42 -7.70
CA PHE A 322 -18.27 0.04 -8.77
C PHE A 322 -19.01 0.97 -9.71
N GLU A 323 -18.38 2.10 -9.98
CA GLU A 323 -18.78 3.04 -11.01
C GLU A 323 -17.50 3.34 -11.80
N ALA A 324 -17.53 3.12 -13.12
CA ALA A 324 -16.33 3.34 -13.90
C ALA A 324 -16.16 4.83 -14.18
N THR A 325 -14.97 5.33 -13.88
CA THR A 325 -14.53 6.64 -14.36
C THR A 325 -14.28 6.55 -15.87
N PRO A 326 -14.88 7.44 -16.69
CA PRO A 326 -14.76 7.39 -18.14
C PRO A 326 -13.33 7.69 -18.61
N ASP A 327 -12.59 8.51 -17.87
CA ASP A 327 -11.25 8.93 -18.29
C ASP A 327 -10.27 7.75 -18.25
N PRO A 328 -9.63 7.43 -19.39
CA PRO A 328 -8.58 6.42 -19.43
C PRO A 328 -7.42 6.85 -18.53
N ILE A 329 -6.70 5.88 -17.97
CA ILE A 329 -5.46 6.15 -17.26
C ILE A 329 -4.33 6.00 -18.26
N ASP A 330 -3.56 7.07 -18.46
CA ASP A 330 -2.29 6.98 -19.16
C ASP A 330 -1.26 6.38 -18.21
N LEU A 331 -1.03 5.07 -18.36
CA LEU A 331 -0.28 4.26 -17.42
C LEU A 331 1.19 4.70 -17.35
N PHE A 332 1.66 4.95 -16.13
CA PHE A 332 3.03 5.32 -15.86
C PHE A 332 3.44 4.75 -14.50
N TYR A 333 4.58 4.07 -14.47
CA TYR A 333 5.12 3.42 -13.29
C TYR A 333 6.47 4.05 -12.92
N PRO A 334 6.95 3.85 -11.68
CA PRO A 334 8.28 4.32 -11.27
C PRO A 334 9.34 3.92 -12.30
N PRO A 335 10.12 4.86 -12.87
CA PRO A 335 11.12 4.57 -13.91
C PRO A 335 12.12 3.49 -13.49
N LYS A 336 12.45 3.42 -12.20
CA LYS A 336 13.31 2.36 -11.63
C LYS A 336 12.78 0.94 -11.84
N TRP A 337 11.49 0.76 -12.14
CA TRP A 337 10.92 -0.54 -12.48
C TRP A 337 11.14 -0.94 -13.94
N LYS A 338 11.59 -0.02 -14.81
CA LYS A 338 11.89 -0.27 -16.24
C LYS A 338 10.71 -0.89 -17.00
N LEU A 339 9.49 -0.44 -16.72
CA LEU A 339 8.25 -0.93 -17.34
C LEU A 339 7.72 0.00 -18.44
N ASN A 340 7.98 1.30 -18.36
CA ASN A 340 7.28 2.30 -19.16
C ASN A 340 7.45 2.11 -20.69
N ASP A 341 8.61 1.61 -21.14
CA ASP A 341 8.84 1.30 -22.56
C ASP A 341 8.02 0.10 -23.04
N LYS A 342 7.82 -0.91 -22.17
CA LYS A 342 7.06 -2.12 -22.49
C LYS A 342 5.57 -1.85 -22.66
N ILE A 343 5.05 -0.83 -21.96
CA ILE A 343 3.66 -0.39 -22.09
C ILE A 343 3.40 0.19 -23.47
N ARG A 344 4.33 1.02 -23.97
CA ARG A 344 4.23 1.69 -25.27
C ARG A 344 4.32 0.71 -26.44
N VAL A 345 5.14 -0.33 -26.31
CA VAL A 345 5.28 -1.37 -27.34
C VAL A 345 4.03 -2.26 -27.45
N GLY A 346 3.23 -2.38 -26.37
CA GLY A 346 2.00 -3.17 -26.35
C GLY A 346 0.70 -2.41 -26.65
N ALA A 347 0.74 -1.08 -26.78
CA ALA A 347 -0.46 -0.30 -27.08
C ALA A 347 -0.72 -0.30 -28.60
N PRO A 348 -1.91 -0.73 -29.09
CA PRO A 348 -2.25 -0.50 -30.48
C PRO A 348 -2.19 1.01 -30.75
N GLN A 349 -1.45 1.42 -31.78
CA GLN A 349 -1.40 2.81 -32.22
C GLN A 349 -2.85 3.26 -32.44
N ARG A 350 -3.35 4.17 -31.61
CA ARG A 350 -4.62 4.84 -31.87
C ARG A 350 -4.44 5.57 -33.18
N ALA A 351 -5.10 5.11 -34.23
CA ALA A 351 -5.18 5.83 -35.49
C ALA A 351 -5.72 7.22 -35.17
N VAL A 352 -4.90 8.24 -35.42
CA VAL A 352 -5.32 9.63 -35.36
C VAL A 352 -6.36 9.78 -36.47
N ALA A 353 -7.63 9.90 -36.10
CA ALA A 353 -8.66 10.34 -37.03
C ALA A 353 -8.32 11.77 -37.42
N GLY A 354 -7.99 11.97 -38.70
CA GLY A 354 -7.70 13.26 -39.30
C GLY A 354 -8.93 14.12 -39.54
#